data_AF-A0A087TLP4-F1
#
_entry.id   AF-A0A087TLP4-F1
#
_cell.length_a   1.000
_cell.length_b   1.000
_cell.length_c   1.000
_cell.angle_alpha   90.00
_cell.angle_beta   90.00
_cell.angle_gamma   90.00
#
_symmetry.space_group_name_H-M   'P 1'
#
loop_
_entity.id
_entity.type
_entity.pdbx_description
1 polymer ?
#
loop_
_entity_poly.entity_id
_entity_poly.type
_entity_poly.pdbx_seq_one_letter_code
_entity_poly.pdbx_strand_id
1 'polypeptide(L)'
;MFDLEIIPAMTKLKGISCFCLNENPDTNNPFSVEICVAKRKQLMICHVTDDKIILLRDIVISEPALVMAMDGQYVGLALSSKYVVLDTESGHAQDLFPYDSNTTTPLVKR
;
A
#
# COMPACT_ATOMS: atom_id res chain seq x y z
N MET A 1 -16.71 26.00 0.98
CA MET A 1 -15.76 25.36 0.05
C MET A 1 -14.57 25.00 0.89
N PHE A 2 -14.27 23.72 1.06
CA PHE A 2 -13.07 23.31 1.78
C PHE A 2 -11.91 23.42 0.78
N ASP A 3 -11.01 24.36 1.02
CA ASP A 3 -9.78 24.45 0.23
C ASP A 3 -8.84 23.33 0.68
N LEU A 4 -8.34 22.57 -0.29
CA LEU A 4 -7.36 21.52 -0.04
C LEU A 4 -5.98 22.17 0.06
N GLU A 5 -5.26 21.87 1.15
CA GLU A 5 -3.89 22.31 1.34
C GLU A 5 -2.90 21.17 1.13
N ILE A 6 -1.73 21.51 0.59
CA ILE A 6 -0.64 20.54 0.43
C ILE A 6 0.07 20.41 1.78
N ILE A 7 0.04 19.21 2.37
CA ILE A 7 0.82 18.89 3.56
C ILE A 7 2.31 18.89 3.17
N PRO A 8 3.14 19.84 3.64
CA PRO A 8 4.53 19.97 3.20
C PRO A 8 5.39 18.72 3.49
N ALA A 9 5.02 17.95 4.52
CA ALA A 9 5.68 16.70 4.88
C ALA A 9 5.57 15.61 3.78
N MET A 10 4.59 15.71 2.86
CA MET A 10 4.42 14.78 1.72
C MET A 10 5.56 14.84 0.72
N THR A 11 6.43 15.84 0.78
CA THR A 11 7.67 15.89 -0.01
C THR A 11 8.60 14.69 0.22
N LYS A 12 8.44 13.94 1.31
CA LYS A 12 9.15 12.69 1.60
C LYS A 12 8.66 11.51 0.75
N LEU A 13 7.40 11.51 0.31
CA LEU A 13 6.78 10.44 -0.47
C LEU A 13 6.88 10.72 -1.98
N LYS A 14 8.12 10.64 -2.52
CA LYS A 14 8.38 10.81 -3.96
C LYS A 14 8.50 9.47 -4.68
N GLY A 15 7.91 9.41 -5.88
CA GLY A 15 7.99 8.26 -6.78
C GLY A 15 7.11 7.09 -6.35
N ILE A 16 5.97 7.37 -5.69
CA ILE A 16 4.97 6.39 -5.30
C ILE A 16 4.27 5.88 -6.58
N SER A 17 4.16 4.56 -6.73
CA SER A 17 3.50 3.92 -7.88
C SER A 17 2.01 3.71 -7.64
N CYS A 18 1.62 3.37 -6.41
CA CYS A 18 0.23 3.27 -5.97
C CYS A 18 0.16 3.37 -4.44
N PHE A 19 -1.02 3.68 -3.91
CA PHE A 19 -1.27 3.74 -2.47
C PHE A 19 -2.70 3.29 -2.17
N CYS A 20 -2.95 2.91 -0.90
CA CYS A 20 -4.28 2.67 -0.37
C CYS A 20 -4.38 3.16 1.08
N LEU A 21 -5.60 3.48 1.50
CA LEU A 21 -5.96 3.78 2.89
C LEU A 21 -6.18 2.45 3.62
N ASN A 22 -5.75 2.35 4.88
CA ASN A 22 -6.20 1.30 5.78
C ASN A 22 -7.46 1.78 6.50
N GLU A 23 -8.60 1.20 6.15
CA GLU A 23 -9.90 1.53 6.76
C GLU A 23 -10.04 0.92 8.17
N ASN A 24 -9.26 -0.12 8.48
CA ASN A 24 -9.34 -0.86 9.74
C ASN A 24 -7.98 -0.93 10.45
N PRO A 25 -7.31 0.19 10.77
CA PRO A 25 -6.02 0.16 11.43
C PRO A 25 -6.11 -0.41 12.84
N ASP A 26 -5.13 -1.22 13.25
CA ASP A 26 -5.07 -1.80 14.60
C ASP A 26 -4.92 -0.72 15.68
N THR A 27 -4.37 0.44 15.31
CA THR A 27 -4.23 1.61 16.17
C THR A 27 -5.31 2.64 15.85
N ASN A 28 -6.22 2.85 16.80
CA ASN A 28 -7.32 3.79 16.65
C ASN A 28 -6.90 5.23 17.04
N ASN A 29 -6.03 5.84 16.24
CA ASN A 29 -5.62 7.23 16.43
C ASN A 29 -6.55 8.18 15.65
N PRO A 30 -7.39 9.00 16.30
CA PRO A 30 -8.36 9.85 15.61
C PRO A 30 -7.75 11.05 14.89
N PHE A 31 -6.46 11.31 15.08
CA PHE A 31 -5.75 12.45 14.48
C PHE A 31 -4.82 12.05 13.31
N SER A 32 -4.81 10.77 12.94
CA SER A 32 -4.00 10.27 11.84
C SER A 32 -4.76 9.27 11.00
N VAL A 33 -4.43 9.22 9.72
CA VAL A 33 -4.85 8.14 8.82
C VAL A 33 -3.68 7.22 8.55
N GLU A 34 -3.91 5.91 8.54
CA GLU A 34 -2.90 4.94 8.16
C GLU A 34 -3.00 4.62 6.67
N ILE A 35 -1.90 4.75 5.95
CA ILE A 35 -1.83 4.46 4.51
C ILE A 35 -0.72 3.45 4.22
N CYS A 36 -0.92 2.66 3.19
CA CYS A 36 0.13 1.86 2.56
C CYS A 36 0.51 2.51 1.24
N VAL A 37 1.80 2.75 1.00
CA VAL A 37 2.32 3.29 -0.25
C VAL A 37 3.34 2.34 -0.87
N ALA A 38 3.24 2.11 -2.19
CA ALA A 38 4.25 1.36 -2.94
C ALA A 38 5.23 2.29 -3.63
N LYS A 39 6.50 1.93 -3.59
CA LYS A 39 7.57 2.55 -4.36
C LYS A 39 8.50 1.48 -4.87
N ARG A 40 8.55 1.27 -6.19
CA ARG A 40 9.33 0.19 -6.81
C ARG A 40 8.99 -1.14 -6.13
N LYS A 41 9.95 -1.82 -5.51
CA LYS A 41 9.80 -3.10 -4.83
C LYS A 41 9.66 -2.96 -3.31
N GLN A 42 9.05 -1.88 -2.86
CA GLN A 42 8.95 -1.50 -1.45
C GLN A 42 7.54 -1.05 -1.12
N LEU A 43 7.02 -1.49 0.03
CA LEU A 43 5.79 -1.01 0.65
C LEU A 43 6.14 -0.29 1.94
N MET A 44 5.56 0.88 2.13
CA MET A 44 5.72 1.65 3.36
C MET A 44 4.35 1.87 3.99
N ILE A 45 4.20 1.43 5.23
CA ILE A 45 3.01 1.72 6.04
C ILE A 45 3.30 2.99 6.83
N CYS A 46 2.47 4.00 6.68
CA CYS A 46 2.68 5.31 7.29
C CYS A 46 1.41 5.80 8.00
N HIS A 47 1.58 6.47 9.13
CA HIS A 47 0.56 7.38 9.65
C HIS A 47 0.77 8.77 9.06
N VAL A 48 -0.30 9.35 8.53
CA VAL A 48 -0.33 10.71 8.01
C VAL A 48 -1.21 11.55 8.90
N THR A 49 -0.64 12.68 9.33
CA THR A 49 -1.30 13.73 10.11
C THR A 49 -1.33 15.00 9.28
N ASP A 50 -1.88 16.08 9.82
CA ASP A 50 -1.89 17.41 9.19
C ASP A 50 -0.48 17.98 8.95
N ASP A 51 0.51 17.64 9.79
CA ASP A 51 1.85 18.22 9.73
C ASP A 51 2.99 17.21 9.49
N LYS A 52 2.74 15.92 9.71
CA LYS A 52 3.78 14.86 9.68
C LYS A 52 3.33 13.59 8.98
N ILE A 53 4.36 12.86 8.52
CA ILE A 53 4.27 11.47 8.08
C ILE A 53 5.20 10.65 8.97
N ILE A 54 4.65 9.63 9.59
CA ILE A 54 5.35 8.72 10.50
C ILE A 54 5.40 7.36 9.82
N LEU A 55 6.60 6.92 9.45
CA LEU A 55 6.81 5.59 8.89
C LEU A 55 6.67 4.55 10.02
N LEU A 56 5.77 3.59 9.84
CA LEU A 56 5.53 2.50 10.77
C LEU A 56 6.28 1.24 10.36
N ARG A 57 6.15 0.87 9.07
CA ARG A 57 6.76 -0.35 8.52
C ARG A 57 7.30 -0.08 7.13
N ASP A 58 8.37 -0.78 6.80
CA ASP A 58 9.03 -0.74 5.51
C ASP A 58 9.33 -2.17 5.06
N ILE A 59 8.67 -2.61 3.99
CA ILE A 59 8.59 -4.01 3.59
C ILE A 59 9.04 -4.15 2.14
N VAL A 60 9.98 -5.06 1.88
CA VAL A 60 10.43 -5.38 0.53
C VAL A 60 9.51 -6.43 -0.08
N ILE A 61 9.12 -6.20 -1.34
CA ILE A 61 8.30 -7.13 -2.13
C ILE A 61 9.08 -7.63 -3.35
N SER A 62 8.70 -8.77 -3.91
CA SER A 62 9.45 -9.41 -5.01
C SER A 62 9.40 -8.61 -6.32
N GLU A 63 8.29 -7.90 -6.55
CA GLU A 63 7.95 -7.19 -7.78
C GLU A 63 7.23 -5.88 -7.45
N PRO A 64 7.21 -4.89 -8.36
CA PRO A 64 6.43 -3.68 -8.14
C PRO A 64 4.93 -3.96 -8.04
N ALA A 65 4.29 -3.37 -7.03
CA ALA A 65 2.83 -3.40 -6.91
C ALA A 65 2.20 -2.51 -7.99
N LEU A 66 1.22 -3.07 -8.70
CA LEU A 66 0.40 -2.37 -9.69
C LEU A 66 -0.87 -1.82 -9.03
N VAL A 67 -1.53 -2.65 -8.21
CA VAL A 67 -2.73 -2.31 -7.45
C VAL A 67 -2.58 -2.87 -6.05
N MET A 68 -3.14 -2.18 -5.06
CA MET A 68 -3.13 -2.62 -3.67
C MET A 68 -4.43 -2.26 -2.95
N ALA A 69 -4.76 -3.05 -1.94
CA ALA A 69 -5.79 -2.76 -0.96
C ALA A 69 -5.31 -3.26 0.41
N MET A 70 -5.64 -2.53 1.48
CA MET A 70 -5.24 -2.86 2.84
C MET A 70 -6.47 -3.02 3.71
N ASP A 71 -6.43 -4.01 4.59
CA ASP A 71 -7.44 -4.26 5.61
C ASP A 71 -6.75 -4.80 6.87
N GLY A 72 -6.71 -4.00 7.93
CA GLY A 72 -5.94 -4.32 9.12
C GLY A 72 -4.46 -4.47 8.79
N GLN A 73 -3.84 -5.52 9.32
CA GLN A 73 -2.45 -5.85 9.06
C GLN A 73 -2.18 -6.48 7.68
N TYR A 74 -3.21 -6.79 6.88
CA TYR A 74 -3.06 -7.49 5.61
C TYR A 74 -3.14 -6.54 4.41
N VAL A 75 -2.26 -6.76 3.43
CA VAL A 75 -2.26 -6.01 2.18
C VAL A 75 -2.42 -6.98 1.01
N GLY A 76 -3.52 -6.84 0.27
CA GLY A 76 -3.70 -7.49 -1.02
C GLY A 76 -2.94 -6.74 -2.10
N LEU A 77 -2.14 -7.45 -2.88
CA LEU A 77 -1.26 -6.90 -3.90
C LEU A 77 -1.47 -7.59 -5.24
N ALA A 78 -1.71 -6.80 -6.28
CA ALA A 78 -1.55 -7.21 -7.66
C ALA A 78 -0.13 -6.84 -8.11
N LEU A 79 0.74 -7.84 -8.24
CA LEU A 79 2.09 -7.68 -8.78
C LEU A 79 2.07 -7.87 -10.31
N SER A 80 3.22 -7.68 -10.96
CA SER A 80 3.32 -7.87 -12.41
C SER A 80 3.02 -9.29 -12.89
N SER A 81 3.37 -10.30 -12.09
CA SER A 81 3.23 -11.72 -12.47
C SER A 81 2.29 -12.53 -11.58
N LYS A 82 1.75 -11.96 -10.49
CA LYS A 82 0.96 -12.70 -9.51
C LYS A 82 0.13 -11.82 -8.59
N TYR A 83 -0.78 -12.44 -7.87
CA TYR A 83 -1.55 -11.83 -6.80
C TYR A 83 -1.16 -12.44 -5.47
N VAL A 84 -0.90 -11.59 -4.47
CA VAL A 84 -0.50 -12.04 -3.15
C VAL A 84 -1.26 -11.30 -2.05
N VAL A 85 -1.44 -11.96 -0.91
CA VAL A 85 -1.76 -11.29 0.35
C VAL A 85 -0.50 -11.29 1.20
N LEU A 86 -0.12 -10.11 1.66
CA LEU A 86 1.03 -9.88 2.52
C LEU A 86 0.54 -9.56 3.93
N ASP A 87 1.07 -10.27 4.92
CA ASP A 87 0.97 -9.87 6.32
C ASP A 87 2.07 -8.85 6.63
N THR A 88 1.67 -7.63 6.98
CA THR A 88 2.61 -6.53 7.23
C THR A 88 3.36 -6.67 8.56
N GLU A 89 2.89 -7.54 9.47
CA GLU A 89 3.57 -7.79 10.73
C GLU A 89 4.69 -8.80 10.59
N SER A 90 4.39 -9.96 10.00
CA SER A 90 5.36 -11.03 9.80
C SER A 90 6.21 -10.87 8.54
N GLY A 91 5.76 -10.05 7.58
CA GLY A 91 6.34 -9.95 6.25
C GLY A 91 6.06 -11.17 5.38
N HIS A 92 5.23 -12.12 5.84
CA HIS A 92 4.89 -13.30 5.07
C HIS A 92 3.95 -12.96 3.91
N ALA A 93 4.28 -13.42 2.71
CA ALA A 93 3.46 -13.25 1.52
C ALA A 93 2.93 -14.60 1.04
N GLN A 94 1.62 -14.70 0.87
CA GLN A 94 0.94 -15.86 0.34
C GLN A 94 0.39 -15.56 -1.06
N ASP A 95 0.72 -16.41 -2.03
CA ASP A 95 0.14 -16.34 -3.37
C ASP A 95 -1.34 -16.74 -3.31
N LEU A 96 -2.22 -15.93 -3.90
CA LEU A 96 -3.67 -16.14 -3.84
C LEU A 96 -4.14 -17.25 -4.78
N PHE A 97 -3.69 -17.21 -6.02
CA PHE A 97 -4.03 -18.18 -7.06
C PHE A 97 -2.97 -18.14 -8.18
N PRO A 98 -2.83 -19.23 -8.96
CA PRO A 98 -1.98 -19.21 -10.15
C PRO A 98 -2.47 -18.15 -11.14
N TYR A 99 -1.57 -17.28 -11.57
CA TYR A 99 -1.83 -16.29 -12.61
C TYR A 99 -0.78 -16.45 -13.70
N ASP A 100 -1.25 -16.51 -14.94
CA ASP A 100 -0.38 -16.48 -16.11
C ASP A 100 -0.88 -15.37 -17.03
N SER A 101 -0.05 -14.35 -17.21
CA SER A 101 -0.34 -13.18 -18.04
C SER A 101 -0.55 -13.51 -19.51
N ASN A 102 -0.12 -14.69 -19.98
CA ASN A 102 -0.32 -15.13 -21.36
C ASN A 102 -1.73 -15.70 -21.59
N THR A 103 -2.35 -16.26 -20.55
CA THR A 103 -3.62 -16.99 -20.65
C THR A 103 -4.77 -16.30 -19.92
N THR A 104 -4.46 -15.38 -19.00
CA THR A 104 -5.43 -14.71 -18.14
C THR A 104 -5.54 -13.23 -18.50
N THR A 105 -6.72 -12.79 -18.95
CA THR A 105 -6.98 -11.36 -19.14
C THR A 105 -7.20 -10.73 -17.76
N PRO A 106 -6.42 -9.70 -17.36
CA PRO A 106 -6.61 -9.09 -16.06
C PRO A 106 -7.99 -8.43 -15.97
N LEU A 107 -8.69 -8.69 -14.86
CA LEU A 107 -10.01 -8.11 -14.58
C LEU A 107 -9.92 -6.58 -14.39
N VAL A 108 -8.77 -6.09 -13.91
CA VAL A 108 -8.49 -4.66 -13.76
C VAL A 108 -7.66 -4.22 -14.96
N LYS A 109 -8.27 -3.44 -15.88
CA LYS A 109 -7.55 -2.80 -16.99
C LYS A 109 -6.64 -1.70 -16.45
N ARG A 110 -5.40 -1.70 -16.95
CA ARG A 110 -4.37 -0.68 -16.73
C ARG A 110 -4.84 0.72 -17.10
#